data_AF-A0A1M7DK86-F1
#
_entry.id   AF-A0A1M7DK86-F1
#
_cell.length_a   1.000
_cell.length_b   1.000
_cell.length_c   1.000
_cell.angle_alpha   90.00
_cell.angle_beta   90.00
_cell.angle_gamma   90.00
#
_symmetry.space_group_name_H-M   'P 1'
#
loop_
_entity.id
_entity.type
_entity.pdbx_description
1 polymer ?
#
loop_
_entity_poly.entity_id
_entity_poly.type
_entity_poly.pdbx_seq_one_letter_code
_entity_poly.pdbx_strand_id
1 'polypeptide(L)'
;MPGEYALIAALAATLPGLAAWLAGRRFGLSGLLAALAVVAVIAVSGWIVTREVLTGDSQIRRAGMIFFVIVPGLVSLILGAVFGFWEANRRRPH
;
A
#
# COMPACT_ATOMS: atom_id res chain seq x y z
N MET A 1 -1.45 9.71 25.33
CA MET A 1 -0.79 10.02 24.03
C MET A 1 -0.93 8.95 22.91
N PRO A 2 -1.87 7.97 22.91
CA PRO A 2 -2.05 7.08 21.74
C PRO A 2 -2.90 7.67 20.60
N GLY A 3 -3.74 8.68 20.87
CA GLY A 3 -4.66 9.24 19.86
C GLY A 3 -3.99 10.01 18.71
N GLU A 4 -2.81 10.59 18.94
CA GLU A 4 -2.10 11.40 17.95
C GLU A 4 -1.45 10.53 16.86
N TYR A 5 -0.93 9.36 17.24
CA TYR A 5 -0.38 8.37 16.30
C TYR A 5 -1.45 7.51 15.64
N ALA A 6 -2.63 7.38 16.25
CA ALA A 6 -3.75 6.63 15.68
C ALA A 6 -4.23 7.23 14.36
N LEU A 7 -4.30 8.56 14.26
CA LEU A 7 -4.67 9.24 13.03
C LEU A 7 -3.63 9.01 11.93
N ILE A 8 -2.35 9.15 12.23
CA ILE A 8 -1.25 8.96 11.26
C ILE A 8 -1.24 7.51 10.76
N ALA A 9 -1.38 6.53 11.66
CA ALA A 9 -1.45 5.12 11.29
C ALA A 9 -2.67 4.81 10.41
N ALA A 10 -3.84 5.37 10.75
CA ALA A 10 -5.05 5.23 9.95
C ALA A 10 -4.88 5.82 8.55
N LEU A 11 -4.27 7.00 8.43
CA LEU A 11 -3.99 7.62 7.14
C LEU A 11 -2.98 6.81 6.32
N ALA A 12 -1.88 6.37 6.93
CA ALA A 12 -0.88 5.54 6.26
C ALA A 12 -1.45 4.21 5.74
N ALA A 13 -2.42 3.64 6.46
CA ALA A 13 -3.10 2.42 6.05
C ALA A 13 -4.17 2.68 4.98
N THR A 14 -4.88 3.82 4.99
CA THR A 14 -6.09 4.00 4.13
C THR A 14 -5.85 4.83 2.87
N LEU A 15 -5.00 5.85 2.93
CA LEU A 15 -4.73 6.73 1.79
C LEU A 15 -4.19 6.00 0.55
N PRO A 16 -3.28 5.02 0.66
CA PRO A 16 -2.79 4.28 -0.50
C PRO A 16 -3.93 3.57 -1.26
N GLY A 17 -4.87 2.96 -0.53
CA GLY A 17 -6.03 2.30 -1.12
C GLY A 17 -6.99 3.27 -1.80
N LEU A 18 -7.27 4.41 -1.19
CA LEU A 18 -8.11 5.45 -1.81
C LEU A 18 -7.49 5.99 -3.11
N ALA A 19 -6.18 6.25 -3.10
CA ALA A 19 -5.46 6.71 -4.28
C ALA A 19 -5.48 5.67 -5.40
N ALA A 20 -5.22 4.40 -5.05
CA ALA A 20 -5.22 3.30 -6.00
C ALA A 20 -6.63 3.01 -6.56
N TRP A 21 -7.66 3.13 -5.74
CA TRP A 21 -9.05 3.03 -6.19
C TRP A 21 -9.41 4.12 -7.18
N LEU A 22 -9.06 5.38 -6.88
CA LEU A 22 -9.34 6.49 -7.80
C LEU A 22 -8.60 6.30 -9.13
N ALA A 23 -7.34 5.86 -9.08
CA ALA A 23 -6.55 5.56 -10.27
C ALA A 23 -7.14 4.40 -11.09
N GLY A 24 -7.49 3.29 -10.43
CA GLY A 24 -8.14 2.14 -11.08
C GLY A 24 -9.50 2.48 -11.69
N ARG A 25 -10.29 3.32 -11.02
CA ARG A 25 -11.59 3.77 -11.52
C ARG A 25 -11.47 4.68 -12.74
N ARG A 26 -10.46 5.56 -12.77
CA ARG A 26 -10.25 6.52 -13.87
C ARG A 26 -9.57 5.91 -15.08
N PHE A 27 -8.57 5.06 -14.85
CA PHE A 27 -7.69 4.55 -15.90
C PHE A 27 -7.92 3.06 -16.21
N GLY A 28 -8.75 2.36 -15.43
CA GLY A 28 -9.02 0.94 -15.62
C GLY A 28 -7.77 0.10 -15.38
N LEU A 29 -7.42 -0.76 -16.35
CA LEU A 29 -6.33 -1.73 -16.23
C LEU A 29 -4.97 -1.05 -15.98
N SER A 30 -4.70 0.09 -16.62
CA SER A 30 -3.44 0.81 -16.41
C SER A 30 -3.32 1.36 -14.99
N GLY A 31 -4.43 1.75 -14.36
CA GLY A 31 -4.45 2.14 -12.95
C GLY A 31 -4.11 0.97 -12.01
N LEU A 32 -4.63 -0.22 -12.29
CA LEU A 32 -4.29 -1.44 -11.56
C LEU A 32 -2.81 -1.82 -11.73
N LEU A 33 -2.30 -1.79 -12.97
CA LEU A 33 -0.91 -2.11 -13.26
C LEU A 33 0.06 -1.10 -12.61
N ALA A 34 -0.30 0.19 -12.59
CA ALA A 34 0.49 1.21 -11.91
C ALA A 34 0.56 0.95 -10.39
N ALA A 35 -0.56 0.58 -9.75
CA ALA A 35 -0.57 0.23 -8.34
C ALA A 35 0.32 -1.01 -8.06
N LEU A 36 0.25 -2.04 -8.90
CA LEU A 36 1.11 -3.21 -8.77
C LEU A 36 2.60 -2.86 -8.96
N ALA A 37 2.92 -1.96 -9.90
CA ALA A 37 4.29 -1.48 -10.07
C ALA A 37 4.81 -0.75 -8.81
N VAL A 38 3.97 0.05 -8.16
CA VAL A 38 4.31 0.70 -6.88
C VAL A 38 4.59 -0.34 -5.79
N VAL A 39 3.76 -1.37 -5.67
CA VAL A 39 4.00 -2.48 -4.72
C VAL A 39 5.35 -3.15 -5.01
N ALA A 40 5.64 -3.43 -6.28
CA ALA A 40 6.90 -4.08 -6.68
C ALA A 40 8.12 -3.22 -6.31
N VAL A 41 8.07 -1.90 -6.56
CA VAL A 41 9.14 -0.97 -6.20
C VAL A 41 9.36 -0.95 -4.68
N ILE A 42 8.29 -0.88 -3.88
CA ILE A 42 8.38 -0.90 -2.41
C ILE A 42 8.94 -2.23 -1.91
N ALA A 43 8.48 -3.36 -2.45
CA ALA A 43 8.95 -4.68 -2.05
C ALA A 43 10.43 -4.90 -2.38
N VAL A 44 10.87 -4.53 -3.59
CA VAL A 44 12.26 -4.70 -4.03
C VAL A 44 13.20 -3.77 -3.26
N SER A 45 12.84 -2.50 -3.12
CA SER A 45 13.64 -1.54 -2.32
C SER A 45 13.67 -1.95 -0.84
N GLY A 46 12.54 -2.38 -0.29
CA GLY A 46 12.43 -2.92 1.06
C GLY A 46 13.35 -4.12 1.28
N TRP A 47 13.39 -5.06 0.32
CA TRP A 47 14.31 -6.20 0.36
C TRP A 47 15.78 -5.75 0.38
N ILE A 48 16.18 -4.83 -0.51
CA ILE A 48 17.56 -4.33 -0.56
C ILE A 48 17.99 -3.70 0.77
N VAL A 49 17.09 -2.96 1.43
CA VAL A 49 17.37 -2.27 2.70
C VAL A 49 17.35 -3.20 3.91
N THR A 50 16.58 -4.30 3.84
CA THR A 50 16.36 -5.21 4.97
C THR A 50 17.10 -6.55 4.88
N ARG A 51 17.71 -6.87 3.73
CA ARG A 51 18.47 -8.12 3.54
C ARG A 51 19.69 -8.27 4.44
N GLU A 52 20.27 -7.16 4.89
CA GLU A 52 21.42 -7.14 5.80
C GLU A 52 20.93 -6.89 7.24
N VAL A 53 21.15 -7.87 8.11
CA VAL A 53 20.63 -7.91 9.49
C VAL A 53 21.46 -7.00 10.40
N LEU A 54 20.81 -6.03 11.04
CA LEU A 54 21.39 -5.16 12.07
C LEU A 54 20.93 -5.59 13.47
N THR A 55 21.75 -5.33 14.49
CA THR A 55 21.59 -5.74 15.90
C THR A 55 20.25 -5.32 16.55
N GLY A 56 19.83 -6.12 17.55
CA GLY A 56 18.45 -6.32 18.05
C GLY A 56 17.50 -5.13 18.17
N ASP A 57 17.88 -4.02 18.80
CA ASP A 57 16.94 -2.90 19.03
C ASP A 57 16.48 -2.22 17.73
N SER A 58 17.37 -2.12 16.74
CA SER A 58 17.04 -1.58 15.42
C SER A 58 16.10 -2.50 14.63
N GLN A 59 16.15 -3.80 14.93
CA GLN A 59 15.35 -4.84 14.30
C GLN A 59 13.90 -4.79 14.79
N ILE A 60 13.68 -4.61 16.10
CA ILE A 60 12.33 -4.49 16.68
C ILE A 60 11.61 -3.26 16.14
N ARG A 61 12.28 -2.11 16.08
CA ARG A 61 11.70 -0.87 15.54
C ARG A 61 11.37 -0.99 14.05
N ARG A 62 12.26 -1.59 13.26
CA ARG A 62 12.01 -1.87 11.82
C ARG A 62 10.85 -2.85 11.63
N ALA A 63 10.81 -3.94 12.39
CA ALA A 63 9.73 -4.93 12.31
C ALA A 63 8.37 -4.28 12.63
N GLY A 64 8.30 -3.46 13.69
CA GLY A 64 7.08 -2.72 14.02
C GLY A 64 6.60 -1.84 12.86
N MET A 65 7.50 -1.10 12.22
CA MET A 65 7.14 -0.26 11.07
C MET A 65 6.64 -1.07 9.87
N ILE A 66 7.27 -2.21 9.58
CA ILE A 66 6.86 -3.09 8.48
C ILE A 66 5.45 -3.63 8.74
N PHE A 67 5.22 -4.25 9.90
CA PHE A 67 3.96 -4.93 10.19
C PHE A 67 2.79 -4.00 10.47
N PHE A 68 3.01 -2.85 11.10
CA PHE A 68 1.92 -1.95 11.49
C PHE A 68 1.63 -0.82 10.50
N VAL A 69 2.55 -0.54 9.57
CA VAL A 69 2.40 0.59 8.63
C VAL A 69 2.52 0.14 7.19
N ILE A 70 3.64 -0.50 6.82
CA ILE A 70 3.92 -0.84 5.42
C ILE A 70 2.96 -1.91 4.92
N VAL A 71 2.81 -3.02 5.66
CA VAL A 71 1.94 -4.13 5.25
C VAL A 71 0.47 -3.69 5.13
N PRO A 72 -0.14 -3.02 6.13
CA PRO A 72 -1.52 -2.51 6.00
C PRO A 72 -1.69 -1.54 4.82
N GLY A 73 -0.71 -0.65 4.61
CA GLY A 73 -0.73 0.29 3.49
C GLY A 73 -0.67 -0.41 2.12
N LEU A 74 0.18 -1.43 1.97
CA LEU A 74 0.27 -2.23 0.75
C LEU A 74 -1.02 -3.03 0.49
N VAL A 75 -1.59 -3.65 1.51
CA VAL A 75 -2.87 -4.38 1.39
C VAL A 75 -3.98 -3.43 0.94
N SER A 76 -4.07 -2.27 1.57
CA SER A 76 -5.04 -1.24 1.22
C SER A 76 -4.87 -0.76 -0.23
N LEU A 77 -3.63 -0.50 -0.66
CA LEU A 77 -3.31 -0.11 -2.04
C LEU A 77 -3.80 -1.15 -3.05
N ILE A 78 -3.50 -2.43 -2.82
CA ILE A 78 -3.90 -3.54 -3.70
C ILE A 78 -5.44 -3.63 -3.76
N LEU A 79 -6.10 -3.66 -2.60
CA LEU A 79 -7.56 -3.74 -2.54
C LEU A 79 -8.21 -2.56 -3.26
N GLY A 80 -7.75 -1.35 -2.98
CA GLY A 80 -8.20 -0.13 -3.65
C GLY A 80 -8.08 -0.23 -5.16
N ALA A 81 -6.90 -0.61 -5.67
CA ALA A 81 -6.65 -0.77 -7.11
C ALA A 81 -7.63 -1.77 -7.75
N VAL A 82 -7.84 -2.92 -7.11
CA VAL A 82 -8.75 -3.98 -7.59
C VAL A 82 -10.19 -3.48 -7.62
N PHE A 83 -10.66 -2.84 -6.54
CA PHE A 83 -12.02 -2.27 -6.50
C PHE A 83 -12.21 -1.19 -7.56
N GLY A 84 -11.22 -0.31 -7.73
CA GLY A 84 -11.28 0.77 -8.72
C GLY A 84 -11.35 0.21 -10.14
N PHE A 85 -10.51 -0.77 -10.45
CA PHE A 85 -10.53 -1.46 -11.74
C PHE A 85 -11.86 -2.16 -11.99
N TRP A 86 -12.38 -2.89 -11.01
CA TRP A 86 -13.67 -3.57 -11.12
C TRP A 86 -14.80 -2.57 -11.42
N GLU A 87 -14.83 -1.44 -10.72
CA GLU A 87 -15.81 -0.38 -10.95
C GLU A 87 -15.69 0.24 -12.35
N ALA A 88 -14.46 0.46 -12.83
CA ALA A 88 -14.21 0.93 -14.20
C ALA A 88 -14.73 -0.06 -15.25
N ASN A 89 -14.51 -1.36 -15.02
CA ASN A 89 -14.92 -2.41 -15.95
C ASN A 89 -16.44 -2.59 -15.96
N ARG A 90 -17.10 -2.46 -14.81
CA ARG A 90 -18.55 -2.57 -14.65
C ARG A 90 -19.33 -1.42 -15.32
N ARG A 91 -18.68 -0.29 -15.57
CA ARG A 91 -19.27 0.90 -16.22
C ARG A 91 -19.18 0.88 -17.74
N ARG A 92 -18.46 -0.07 -18.33
CA ARG A 92 -18.39 -0.21 -19.79
C ARG A 92 -19.63 -1.00 -20.24
N PRO A 93 -20.57 -0.41 -21.01
CA PRO A 93 -21.64 -1.19 -21.63
C PRO A 93 -21.00 -2.15 -22.64
N HIS A 94 -21.43 -3.42 -22.57
CA HIS A 94 -21.10 -4.45 -23.55
C HIS A 94 -21.68 -4.11 -24.92
#